data_AF-A0A2G6LZD0-F1
#
_entry.id   AF-A0A2G6LZD0-F1
#
_cell.length_a   1.000
_cell.length_b   1.000
_cell.length_c   1.000
_cell.angle_alpha   90.00
_cell.angle_beta   90.00
_cell.angle_gamma   90.00
#
_symmetry.space_group_name_H-M   'P 1'
#
loop_
_entity.id
_entity.type
_entity.pdbx_description
1 polymer ?
#
loop_
_entity_poly.entity_id
_entity_poly.type
_entity_poly.pdbx_seq_one_letter_code
_entity_poly.pdbx_strand_id
1 'polypeptide(L)'
;MIAADMLPRLKALRMGGMFHSLEERVKQASDSDMGYLEFLELLLNDEINRRESSKYQRHLTDACVYPGKRYDSFNFRMSSTVSIGTRVILFRKYR
;
A
#
# COMPACT_ATOMS: atom_id res chain seq x y z
N MET A 1 -19.20 -21.29 12.34
CA MET A 1 -19.20 -20.22 13.38
C MET A 1 -17.83 -19.60 13.67
N ILE A 2 -16.69 -20.12 13.15
CA ILE A 2 -15.36 -19.59 13.49
C ILE A 2 -14.98 -18.31 12.71
N ALA A 3 -15.41 -18.17 11.44
CA ALA A 3 -14.99 -17.04 10.59
C ALA A 3 -15.51 -15.66 11.06
N ALA A 4 -16.69 -15.59 11.69
CA ALA A 4 -17.30 -14.33 12.09
C ALA A 4 -16.59 -13.63 13.26
N ASP A 5 -15.95 -14.39 14.16
CA ASP A 5 -15.23 -13.85 15.33
C ASP A 5 -13.77 -13.46 15.02
N MET A 6 -13.24 -13.87 13.86
CA MET A 6 -11.85 -13.64 13.51
C MET A 6 -11.57 -12.21 13.04
N LEU A 7 -12.54 -11.58 12.36
CA LEU A 7 -12.38 -10.21 11.86
C LEU A 7 -12.04 -9.18 12.96
N PRO A 8 -12.75 -9.10 14.10
CA PRO A 8 -12.38 -8.17 15.17
C PRO A 8 -10.99 -8.46 15.76
N ARG A 9 -10.60 -9.73 15.91
CA ARG A 9 -9.26 -10.12 16.39
C ARG A 9 -8.16 -9.72 15.41
N LEU A 10 -8.36 -9.97 14.11
CA LEU A 10 -7.44 -9.57 13.05
C LEU A 10 -7.31 -8.04 12.99
N LYS A 11 -8.40 -7.30 13.17
CA LYS A 11 -8.36 -5.84 13.26
C LYS A 11 -7.56 -5.35 14.46
N ALA A 12 -7.69 -5.99 15.63
CA ALA A 12 -6.90 -5.65 16.82
C ALA A 12 -5.38 -5.82 16.56
N LEU A 13 -4.99 -6.84 15.79
CA LEU A 13 -3.60 -7.06 15.35
C LEU A 13 -3.19 -6.22 14.13
N ARG A 14 -4.08 -5.35 13.64
CA ARG A 14 -3.91 -4.57 12.40
C ARG A 14 -3.72 -5.43 11.14
N MET A 15 -4.21 -6.66 11.14
CA MET A 15 -4.16 -7.63 10.03
C MET A 15 -5.50 -7.75 9.29
N GLY A 16 -6.32 -6.70 9.33
CA GLY A 16 -7.68 -6.74 8.78
C GLY A 16 -7.72 -7.01 7.27
N GLY A 17 -6.66 -6.67 6.52
CA GLY A 17 -6.58 -6.90 5.09
C GLY A 17 -6.47 -8.39 4.72
N MET A 18 -5.84 -9.19 5.60
CA MET A 18 -5.64 -10.63 5.40
C MET A 18 -6.96 -11.41 5.39
N PHE A 19 -8.04 -10.87 5.98
CA PHE A 19 -9.33 -11.56 6.04
C PHE A 19 -9.86 -11.93 4.64
N HIS A 20 -9.63 -11.09 3.64
CA HIS A 20 -10.10 -11.33 2.27
C HIS A 20 -9.30 -12.40 1.53
N SER A 21 -8.03 -12.61 1.89
CA SER A 21 -7.14 -13.60 1.24
C SER A 21 -6.98 -14.88 2.06
N LEU A 22 -7.46 -14.91 3.30
CA LEU A 22 -7.25 -16.02 4.23
C LEU A 22 -7.82 -17.35 3.71
N GLU A 23 -9.04 -17.36 3.17
CA GLU A 23 -9.64 -18.58 2.63
C GLU A 23 -8.84 -19.16 1.46
N GLU A 24 -8.33 -18.29 0.58
CA GLU A 24 -7.49 -18.70 -0.55
C GLU A 24 -6.15 -19.26 -0.07
N ARG A 25 -5.52 -18.62 0.93
CA ARG A 25 -4.28 -19.10 1.52
C ARG A 25 -4.44 -20.43 2.26
N VAL A 26 -5.57 -20.67 2.92
CA VAL A 26 -5.86 -21.95 3.57
C VAL A 26 -5.99 -23.08 2.54
N LYS A 27 -6.67 -22.82 1.41
CA LYS A 27 -6.73 -23.79 0.30
C LYS A 27 -5.35 -24.06 -0.26
N GLN A 28 -4.59 -23.01 -0.56
CA GLN A 28 -3.21 -23.13 -1.06
C GLN A 28 -2.32 -23.96 -0.11
N ALA A 29 -2.41 -23.72 1.20
CA ALA A 29 -1.65 -24.48 2.20
C ALA A 29 -2.06 -25.96 2.24
N SER A 30 -3.36 -26.25 2.10
CA SER A 30 -3.88 -27.62 2.04
C SER A 30 -3.42 -28.33 0.77
N ASP A 31 -3.42 -27.64 -0.37
CA ASP A 31 -3.04 -28.20 -1.67
C ASP A 31 -1.53 -28.44 -1.79
N SER A 32 -0.72 -27.70 -1.04
CA SER A 32 0.76 -27.80 -1.06
C SER A 32 1.36 -28.57 0.12
N ASP A 33 0.52 -29.14 0.99
CA ASP A 33 0.94 -29.79 2.25
C ASP A 33 1.89 -28.90 3.08
N MET A 34 1.56 -27.61 3.13
CA MET A 34 2.39 -26.56 3.72
C MET A 34 2.47 -26.71 5.24
N GLY A 35 3.68 -26.61 5.79
CA GLY A 35 3.87 -26.66 7.25
C GLY A 35 3.18 -25.50 7.97
N TYR A 36 2.74 -25.69 9.21
CA TYR A 36 2.02 -24.64 9.97
C TYR A 36 2.85 -23.36 10.17
N LEU A 37 4.16 -23.49 10.35
CA LEU A 37 5.07 -22.35 10.49
C LEU A 37 5.27 -21.62 9.16
N GLU A 38 5.41 -22.36 8.07
CA GLU A 38 5.52 -21.80 6.72
C GLU A 38 4.24 -21.06 6.32
N PHE A 39 3.07 -21.61 6.67
CA PHE A 39 1.80 -20.94 6.48
C PHE A 39 1.72 -19.62 7.27
N LEU A 40 2.17 -19.62 8.53
CA LEU A 40 2.20 -18.40 9.34
C LEU A 40 3.15 -17.35 8.73
N GLU A 41 4.33 -17.76 8.27
CA GLU A 41 5.29 -16.89 7.61
C GLU A 41 4.71 -16.28 6.32
N LEU A 42 4.03 -17.09 5.49
CA LEU A 42 3.33 -16.63 4.29
C LEU A 42 2.28 -15.55 4.62
N LEU A 43 1.46 -15.79 5.65
CA LEU A 43 0.44 -14.84 6.09
C LEU A 43 1.03 -13.52 6.59
N LEU A 44 2.15 -13.57 7.31
CA LEU A 44 2.85 -12.38 7.78
C LEU A 44 3.43 -11.58 6.61
N ASN A 45 4.05 -12.27 5.65
CA ASN A 45 4.62 -11.66 4.45
C ASN A 45 3.54 -10.96 3.60
N ASP A 46 2.38 -11.59 3.41
CA ASP A 46 1.24 -10.99 2.71
C ASP A 46 0.80 -9.66 3.35
N GLU A 47 0.68 -9.61 4.69
CA GLU A 47 0.26 -8.41 5.39
C GLU A 47 1.33 -7.31 5.33
N ILE A 48 2.61 -7.66 5.46
CA ILE A 48 3.72 -6.71 5.30
C ILE A 48 3.68 -6.10 3.90
N ASN A 49 3.63 -6.94 2.86
CA ASN A 49 3.58 -6.51 1.45
C ASN A 49 2.38 -5.60 1.18
N ARG A 50 1.23 -5.90 1.78
CA ARG A 50 0.02 -5.07 1.67
C ARG A 50 0.21 -3.69 2.30
N ARG A 51 0.85 -3.61 3.48
CA ARG A 51 1.14 -2.34 4.15
C ARG A 51 2.14 -1.50 3.36
N GLU A 52 3.18 -2.13 2.84
CA GLU A 52 4.17 -1.45 1.99
C GLU A 52 3.53 -0.89 0.72
N SER A 53 2.73 -1.71 0.03
CA SER A 53 1.99 -1.29 -1.17
C SER A 53 1.05 -0.12 -0.86
N SER A 54 0.32 -0.18 0.26
CA SER A 54 -0.58 0.89 0.70
C SER A 54 0.17 2.18 1.05
N LYS A 55 1.33 2.06 1.71
CA LYS A 55 2.20 3.19 2.04
C LYS A 55 2.76 3.83 0.78
N TYR A 56 3.24 3.00 -0.16
CA TYR A 56 3.75 3.45 -1.45
C TYR A 56 2.68 4.21 -2.25
N GLN A 57 1.47 3.65 -2.34
CA GLN A 57 0.35 4.32 -3.01
C GLN A 57 0.00 5.66 -2.37
N ARG A 58 -0.03 5.74 -1.03
CA ARG A 58 -0.25 7.02 -0.32
C ARG A 58 0.82 8.04 -0.65
N HIS A 59 2.09 7.64 -0.64
CA HIS A 59 3.18 8.54 -1.01
C HIS A 59 3.08 9.00 -2.47
N LEU A 60 2.69 8.12 -3.39
CA LEU A 60 2.45 8.51 -4.79
C LEU A 60 1.29 9.52 -4.91
N THR A 61 0.19 9.31 -4.19
CA THR A 61 -0.95 10.24 -4.21
C THR A 61 -0.59 11.59 -3.60
N ASP A 62 0.12 11.59 -2.46
CA ASP A 62 0.53 12.80 -1.75
C ASP A 62 1.56 13.61 -2.54
N ALA A 63 2.46 12.94 -3.27
CA ALA A 63 3.45 13.60 -4.10
C ALA A 63 2.87 14.18 -5.40
N CYS A 64 1.59 13.94 -5.71
CA CYS A 64 0.95 14.31 -6.99
C CYS A 64 1.82 13.93 -8.21
N VAL A 65 2.49 12.78 -8.10
CA VAL A 65 3.33 12.21 -9.16
C VAL A 65 2.40 11.43 -10.07
N TYR A 66 2.04 12.06 -11.20
CA TYR A 66 1.29 11.36 -12.24
C TYR A 66 2.17 10.27 -12.85
N PRO A 67 1.62 9.09 -13.19
CA PRO A 67 2.36 8.00 -13.83
C PRO A 67 3.09 8.39 -15.13
N GLY A 68 2.67 9.49 -15.77
CA GLY A 68 3.30 10.05 -16.98
C GLY A 68 4.35 11.14 -16.72
N LYS A 69 4.60 11.55 -15.46
CA LYS A 69 5.68 12.50 -15.15
C LYS A 69 7.02 11.78 -15.22
N ARG A 70 7.65 11.84 -16.39
CA ARG A 70 9.02 11.35 -16.61
C ARG A 70 10.01 12.51 -16.51
N TYR A 71 11.22 12.24 -16.02
CA TYR A 71 12.31 13.22 -16.02
C TYR A 71 12.52 13.84 -17.40
N ASP A 72 12.39 13.03 -18.45
CA ASP A 72 12.57 13.43 -19.85
C ASP A 72 11.50 14.42 -20.36
N SER A 73 10.30 14.39 -19.76
CA SER A 73 9.20 15.31 -20.08
C SER A 73 9.25 16.62 -19.29
N PHE A 74 10.28 16.83 -18.46
CA PHE A 74 10.37 18.01 -17.60
C PHE A 74 10.82 19.25 -18.39
N ASN A 75 9.90 20.21 -18.53
CA ASN A 75 10.19 21.47 -19.22
C ASN A 75 10.69 22.55 -18.24
N PHE A 76 12.01 22.73 -18.17
CA PHE A 76 12.66 23.75 -17.34
C PHE A 76 12.29 25.20 -17.70
N ARG A 77 11.69 25.47 -18.87
CA ARG A 77 11.26 26.83 -19.25
C ARG A 77 9.98 27.28 -18.53
N MET A 78 9.20 26.35 -17.96
CA MET A 78 7.97 26.66 -17.22
C MET A 78 8.24 27.19 -15.80
N SER A 79 9.45 27.00 -15.25
CA SER A 79 9.81 27.44 -13.91
C SER A 79 10.50 28.80 -13.91
N SER A 80 9.78 29.88 -14.22
CA SER A 80 10.34 31.24 -14.22
C SER A 80 10.02 32.08 -12.96
N THR A 81 9.39 31.54 -11.92
CA THR A 81 8.94 32.37 -10.78
C THR A 81 9.01 31.67 -9.41
N VAL A 82 10.09 30.93 -9.11
CA VAL A 82 10.30 30.45 -7.73
C VAL A 82 11.15 31.48 -6.99
N SER A 83 10.50 32.37 -6.23
CA SER A 83 11.21 33.28 -5.32
C SER A 83 11.74 32.49 -4.12
N ILE A 84 13.03 32.65 -3.83
CA ILE A 84 13.82 31.91 -2.84
C ILE A 84 13.34 32.09 -1.37
N GLY A 85 12.27 32.85 -1.12
CA GLY A 85 11.73 33.10 0.23
C GLY A 85 10.34 32.52 0.53
N THR A 86 9.69 31.81 -0.40
CA THR A 86 8.30 31.37 -0.19
C THR A 86 8.25 29.90 0.23
N ARG A 87 7.80 29.63 1.47
CA ARG A 87 7.39 28.28 1.89
C ARG A 87 6.40 27.73 0.85
N VAL A 88 6.85 26.73 0.10
CA VAL A 88 6.10 26.14 -1.02
C VAL A 88 4.88 25.40 -0.48
N ILE A 89 3.77 26.14 -0.36
CA ILE A 89 2.41 25.57 -0.36
C ILE A 89 1.78 26.01 -1.68
N LEU A 90 2.24 25.43 -2.79
CA LEU A 90 1.66 25.66 -4.11
C LEU A 90 1.38 24.33 -4.81
N PHE A 91 0.45 23.55 -4.24
CA PHE A 91 -0.29 22.53 -4.98
C PHE A 91 -1.76 22.54 -4.53
N ARG A 92 -2.47 23.65 -4.81
CA ARG A 92 -3.93 23.72 -4.68
C ARG A 92 -4.53 24.73 -5.66
N LYS A 93 -4.15 24.66 -6.95
CA LYS A 93 -4.75 25.52 -7.97
C LYS A 93 -4.94 24.88 -9.35
N TYR A 94 -5.18 23.59 -9.42
CA TYR A 94 -5.84 22.97 -10.57
C TYR A 94 -6.75 21.87 -10.02
N ARG A 95 -8.00 22.26 -9.78
CA ARG A 95 -9.16 21.37 -9.63
C ARG A 95 -9.91 21.41 -10.95
#